data_AF-A0A1B6CMN0-F1
#
_entry.id   AF-A0A1B6CMN0-F1
#
_cell.length_a   1.000
_cell.length_b   1.000
_cell.length_c   1.000
_cell.angle_alpha   90.00
_cell.angle_beta   90.00
_cell.angle_gamma   90.00
#
_symmetry.space_group_name_H-M   'P 1'
#
loop_
_entity.id
_entity.type
_entity.pdbx_description
1 polymer ?
#
loop_
_entity_poly.entity_id
_entity_poly.type
_entity_poly.pdbx_seq_one_letter_code
_entity_poly.pdbx_strand_id
1 'polypeptide(L)'
;FPFEAIESVSVHLMWVAAATYCARISPKSLLATLIGVLGMAHFSLGRGSGSFAGGFLIGSFGIRQTFRLIGLMAVIAGAVYGLLYFFWLHKYDYVAKTNSEASTGM
;
A
#
# COMPACT_ATOMS: atom_id res chain seq x y z
N PHE A 1 12.27 -16.93 -13.93
CA PHE A 1 10.83 -17.18 -13.80
C PHE A 1 10.22 -16.96 -12.41
N PRO A 2 10.87 -17.24 -11.24
CA PRO A 2 10.20 -17.03 -9.94
C PRO A 2 9.92 -15.56 -9.62
N PHE A 3 10.79 -14.64 -10.03
CA PHE A 3 10.61 -13.20 -9.81
C PHE A 3 9.36 -12.64 -10.52
N GLU A 4 9.15 -13.07 -11.76
CA GLU A 4 8.03 -12.64 -12.62
C GLU A 4 6.68 -13.12 -12.07
N ALA A 5 6.65 -14.33 -11.50
CA ALA A 5 5.47 -14.83 -10.80
C ALA A 5 5.13 -14.00 -9.56
N ILE A 6 6.13 -13.66 -8.73
CA ILE A 6 5.94 -12.85 -7.51
C ILE A 6 5.45 -11.44 -7.85
N GLU A 7 5.94 -10.85 -8.95
CA GLU A 7 5.47 -9.55 -9.43
C GLU A 7 3.98 -9.60 -9.77
N SER A 8 3.56 -10.58 -10.59
CA SER A 8 2.16 -10.73 -10.98
C SER A 8 1.24 -10.91 -9.77
N VAL A 9 1.63 -11.76 -8.81
CA VAL A 9 0.86 -12.02 -7.59
C VAL A 9 0.72 -10.75 -6.74
N SER A 10 1.80 -10.00 -6.57
CA SER A 10 1.82 -8.77 -5.77
C SER A 10 0.89 -7.69 -6.34
N VAL A 11 0.89 -7.51 -7.66
CA VAL A 11 0.03 -6.52 -8.34
C VAL A 11 -1.45 -6.88 -8.19
N HIS A 12 -1.80 -8.16 -8.31
CA HIS A 12 -3.18 -8.62 -8.14
C HIS A 12 -3.64 -8.45 -6.68
N LEU A 13 -2.81 -8.87 -5.70
CA LEU A 13 -3.09 -8.70 -4.28
C LEU A 13 -3.32 -7.23 -3.93
N MET A 14 -2.48 -6.34 -4.44
CA MET A 14 -2.61 -4.89 -4.24
C MET A 14 -3.93 -4.36 -4.79
N TRP A 15 -4.34 -4.78 -5.99
CA TRP A 15 -5.60 -4.34 -6.58
C TRP A 15 -6.82 -4.85 -5.80
N VAL A 16 -6.80 -6.12 -5.38
CA VAL A 16 -7.85 -6.71 -4.54
C VAL A 16 -7.94 -5.98 -3.20
N ALA A 17 -6.81 -5.67 -2.56
CA ALA A 17 -6.78 -4.91 -1.31
C ALA A 17 -7.33 -3.49 -1.49
N ALA A 18 -6.92 -2.79 -2.54
CA ALA A 18 -7.40 -1.45 -2.86
C ALA A 18 -8.93 -1.43 -3.11
N ALA A 19 -9.43 -2.38 -3.90
CA ALA A 19 -10.86 -2.52 -4.18
C ALA A 19 -11.66 -2.84 -2.90
N THR A 20 -11.15 -3.74 -2.05
CA THR A 20 -11.78 -4.12 -0.78
C THR A 20 -11.82 -2.94 0.20
N TYR A 21 -10.74 -2.15 0.27
CA TYR A 21 -10.69 -0.95 1.12
C TYR A 21 -11.65 0.13 0.63
N CYS A 22 -11.71 0.37 -0.69
CA CYS A 22 -12.68 1.29 -1.28
C CYS A 22 -14.14 0.85 -1.03
N ALA A 23 -14.41 -0.46 -1.07
CA ALA A 23 -15.73 -1.02 -0.78
C ALA A 23 -16.13 -0.89 0.71
N ARG A 24 -15.16 -0.83 1.63
CA ARG A 24 -15.42 -0.64 3.07
C ARG A 24 -15.70 0.82 3.43
N ILE A 25 -15.22 1.77 2.65
CA ILE A 25 -15.31 3.22 2.94
C ILE A 25 -16.42 3.93 2.17
N SER A 26 -16.77 3.48 0.95
CA SER A 26 -17.75 4.21 0.11
C SER A 26 -19.16 3.56 0.06
N PRO A 27 -20.24 4.38 0.06
CA PRO A 27 -21.60 3.93 -0.25
C PRO A 27 -21.71 3.48 -1.71
N LYS A 28 -22.52 2.44 -1.97
CA LYS A 28 -22.59 1.57 -3.17
C LYS A 28 -22.68 2.26 -4.56
N SER A 29 -22.87 3.58 -4.64
CA SER A 29 -22.98 4.35 -5.89
C SER A 29 -21.69 5.04 -6.36
N LEU A 30 -20.66 5.17 -5.51
CA LEU A 30 -19.44 5.97 -5.80
C LEU A 30 -18.13 5.16 -5.87
N LEU A 31 -18.24 3.83 -6.05
CA LEU A 31 -17.09 2.93 -5.88
C LEU A 31 -16.13 3.03 -7.06
N ALA A 32 -16.68 3.17 -8.27
CA ALA A 32 -15.91 3.31 -9.51
C ALA A 32 -15.04 4.59 -9.50
N THR A 33 -15.59 5.71 -9.01
CA THR A 33 -14.85 6.99 -8.94
C THR A 33 -13.71 6.91 -7.93
N LEU A 34 -13.92 6.29 -6.76
CA LEU A 34 -12.89 6.15 -5.74
C LEU A 34 -11.76 5.22 -6.19
N ILE A 35 -12.09 4.07 -6.79
CA ILE A 35 -11.11 3.15 -7.38
C ILE A 35 -10.36 3.83 -8.54
N GLY A 36 -11.06 4.64 -9.35
CA GLY A 36 -10.46 5.44 -10.41
C GLY A 36 -9.44 6.46 -9.89
N VAL A 37 -9.77 7.20 -8.83
CA VAL A 37 -8.86 8.15 -8.17
C VAL A 37 -7.68 7.43 -7.51
N LEU A 38 -7.93 6.32 -6.81
CA LEU A 38 -6.87 5.50 -6.20
C LEU A 38 -5.92 4.95 -7.28
N GLY A 39 -6.50 4.43 -8.37
CA GLY A 39 -5.75 3.90 -9.51
C GLY A 39 -4.92 4.99 -10.18
N MET A 40 -5.49 6.18 -10.38
CA MET A 40 -4.80 7.33 -10.96
C MET A 40 -3.65 7.82 -10.07
N ALA A 41 -3.86 7.89 -8.75
CA ALA A 41 -2.79 8.23 -7.81
C ALA A 41 -1.67 7.18 -7.82
N HIS A 42 -2.03 5.89 -7.83
CA HIS A 42 -1.05 4.82 -7.76
C HIS A 42 -0.27 4.62 -9.07
N PHE A 43 -0.96 4.59 -10.22
CA PHE A 43 -0.33 4.41 -11.52
C PHE A 43 0.35 5.68 -12.04
N SER A 44 -0.24 6.87 -11.86
CA SER A 44 0.36 8.11 -12.38
C SER A 44 1.44 8.66 -11.45
N LEU A 45 1.14 8.81 -10.14
CA LEU A 45 2.11 9.38 -9.19
C LEU A 45 3.09 8.33 -8.71
N GLY A 46 2.62 7.15 -8.32
CA GLY A 46 3.46 6.08 -7.78
C GLY A 46 4.44 5.51 -8.81
N ARG A 47 3.94 4.93 -9.91
CA ARG A 47 4.84 4.38 -10.94
C ARG A 47 5.66 5.47 -11.65
N GLY A 48 5.07 6.63 -11.91
CA GLY A 48 5.76 7.74 -12.58
C GLY A 48 6.94 8.25 -11.77
N SER A 49 6.73 8.61 -10.51
CA SER A 49 7.80 9.10 -9.63
C SER A 49 8.84 8.02 -9.31
N GLY A 50 8.41 6.77 -9.13
CA GLY A 50 9.30 5.63 -8.87
C GLY A 50 10.22 5.30 -10.05
N SER A 51 9.71 5.35 -11.28
CA SER A 51 10.53 5.14 -12.49
C SER A 51 11.54 6.27 -12.67
N PHE A 52 11.13 7.52 -12.41
CA PHE A 52 12.02 8.68 -12.48
C PHE A 52 13.15 8.61 -11.44
N ALA A 53 12.80 8.36 -10.17
CA ALA A 53 13.79 8.23 -9.10
C ALA A 53 14.71 7.01 -9.32
N GLY A 54 14.16 5.86 -9.70
CA GLY A 54 14.93 4.65 -10.01
C GLY A 54 15.89 4.85 -11.18
N GLY A 55 15.43 5.46 -12.27
CA GLY A 55 16.26 5.77 -13.44
C GLY A 55 17.40 6.75 -13.12
N PHE A 56 17.11 7.79 -12.33
CA PHE A 56 18.11 8.74 -11.88
C PHE A 56 19.20 8.06 -11.03
N LEU A 57 18.82 7.18 -10.10
CA LEU A 57 19.78 6.43 -9.28
C LEU A 57 20.64 5.46 -10.10
N ILE A 58 20.04 4.77 -11.08
CA ILE A 58 20.78 3.86 -11.97
C ILE A 58 21.85 4.63 -12.76
N GLY A 59 21.52 5.83 -13.24
CA GLY A 59 22.45 6.67 -13.99
C GLY A 59 23.67 7.13 -13.18
N SER A 60 23.51 7.38 -11.87
CA SER A 60 24.59 7.88 -11.02
C SER A 60 25.41 6.80 -10.32
N PHE A 61 24.80 5.68 -9.91
CA PHE A 61 25.43 4.65 -9.06
C PHE A 61 25.46 3.25 -9.68
N GLY A 62 24.94 3.10 -10.90
CA GLY A 62 24.82 1.83 -11.59
C GLY A 62 23.71 0.93 -11.05
N ILE A 63 23.42 -0.14 -11.80
CA ILE A 63 22.25 -1.01 -11.58
C ILE A 63 22.36 -1.79 -10.25
N ARG A 64 23.56 -2.28 -9.90
CA ARG A 64 23.76 -3.14 -8.70
C ARG A 64 23.53 -2.43 -7.37
N GLN A 65 24.03 -1.20 -7.23
CA GLN A 65 23.84 -0.44 -5.99
C GLN A 65 22.41 0.07 -5.88
N THR A 66 21.83 0.49 -7.00
CA THR A 66 20.44 0.94 -7.04
C THR A 66 19.47 -0.17 -6.64
N PHE A 67 19.69 -1.41 -7.09
CA PHE A 67 18.87 -2.55 -6.69
C PHE A 67 18.88 -2.78 -5.18
N ARG A 68 20.06 -2.69 -4.54
CA ARG A 68 20.19 -2.80 -3.07
C ARG A 68 19.49 -1.65 -2.36
N LEU A 69 19.62 -0.42 -2.86
CA LEU A 69 19.01 0.73 -2.22
C LEU A 69 17.49 0.68 -2.29
N ILE A 70 16.91 0.37 -3.46
CA ILE A 70 15.45 0.25 -3.61
C ILE A 70 14.92 -0.89 -2.73
N GLY A 71 15.64 -2.02 -2.67
CA GLY A 71 15.32 -3.12 -1.76
C GLY A 71 15.39 -2.71 -0.28
N LEU A 72 16.40 -1.95 0.12
CA LEU A 72 16.54 -1.44 1.49
C LEU A 72 15.43 -0.44 1.85
N MET A 73 15.06 0.44 0.92
CA MET A 73 13.92 1.35 1.07
C MET A 73 12.60 0.59 1.24
N ALA A 74 12.42 -0.52 0.51
CA ALA A 74 11.25 -1.39 0.66
C ALA A 74 11.23 -2.08 2.05
N VAL A 75 12.37 -2.55 2.55
CA VAL A 75 12.48 -3.13 3.90
C VAL A 75 12.18 -2.09 4.97
N ILE A 76 12.71 -0.87 4.84
CA ILE A 76 12.42 0.23 5.77
C ILE A 76 10.94 0.56 5.76
N ALA A 77 10.32 0.70 4.58
CA ALA A 77 8.89 0.97 4.46
C ALA A 77 8.04 -0.14 5.11
N GLY A 78 8.40 -1.42 4.87
CA GLY A 78 7.76 -2.56 5.51
C GLY A 78 7.95 -2.60 7.02
N ALA A 79 9.15 -2.27 7.51
CA ALA A 79 9.46 -2.19 8.93
C ALA A 79 8.69 -1.06 9.62
N VAL A 80 8.60 0.11 9.00
CA VAL A 80 7.79 1.23 9.50
C VAL A 80 6.31 0.86 9.52
N TYR A 81 5.79 0.21 8.47
CA TYR A 81 4.41 -0.26 8.44
C TYR A 81 4.16 -1.32 9.53
N GLY A 82 5.08 -2.27 9.70
CA GLY A 82 5.01 -3.30 10.74
C GLY A 82 5.12 -2.72 12.15
N LEU A 83 5.97 -1.71 12.35
CA LEU A 83 6.15 -1.02 13.63
C LEU A 83 4.93 -0.17 13.97
N LEU A 84 4.39 0.56 12.99
CA LEU A 84 3.12 1.28 13.14
C LEU A 84 1.98 0.30 13.41
N TYR A 85 1.89 -0.81 12.68
CA TYR A 85 0.88 -1.82 12.95
C TYR A 85 1.03 -2.38 14.36
N PHE A 86 2.24 -2.76 14.80
CA PHE A 86 2.46 -3.29 16.14
C PHE A 86 2.16 -2.27 17.25
N PHE A 87 2.59 -1.02 17.07
CA PHE A 87 2.41 0.06 18.04
C PHE A 87 0.96 0.58 18.06
N TRP A 88 0.29 0.60 16.91
CA TRP A 88 -1.07 1.14 16.75
C TRP A 88 -2.17 0.10 16.94
N LEU A 89 -1.90 -1.19 16.67
CA LEU A 89 -2.83 -2.30 16.97
C LEU A 89 -3.05 -2.45 18.47
N HIS A 90 -2.04 -2.19 19.31
CA HIS A 90 -2.22 -2.17 20.76
C HIS A 90 -3.17 -1.04 21.22
N LYS A 91 -3.31 0.03 20.44
CA LYS A 91 -4.13 1.20 20.78
C LYS A 91 -5.51 1.18 20.12
N TYR A 92 -5.66 0.59 18.93
CA TYR A 92 -6.95 0.54 18.21
C TYR A 92 -7.84 -0.65 18.58
N ASP A 93 -7.28 -1.81 18.95
CA ASP A 93 -8.11 -2.95 19.37
C ASP A 93 -8.94 -2.63 20.64
N TYR A 94 -8.45 -1.67 21.43
CA TYR A 94 -9.15 -1.13 22.61
C TYR A 94 -10.30 -0.17 22.26
N VAL A 95 -10.14 0.65 21.21
CA VAL A 95 -11.12 1.67 20.79
C VAL A 95 -12.20 1.08 19.87
N ALA A 96 -11.87 0.05 19.07
CA ALA A 96 -12.84 -0.62 18.21
C ALA A 96 -13.85 -1.47 19.00
N LYS A 97 -13.42 -2.11 20.09
CA LYS A 97 -14.32 -2.89 20.97
C LYS A 97 -15.32 -2.00 21.72
N THR A 98 -14.87 -0.85 22.22
CA THR A 98 -15.72 0.09 22.99
C THR A 98 -16.82 0.76 22.16
N ASN A 99 -16.60 1.00 20.86
CA ASN A 99 -17.61 1.67 20.02
C ASN A 99 -18.67 0.70 19.45
N SER A 100 -18.34 -0.60 19.33
CA SER A 100 -19.30 -1.62 18.89
C SER A 100 -20.31 -2.00 19.99
N GLU A 101 -19.92 -1.91 21.26
CA GLU A 101 -20.82 -2.12 22.41
C GLU A 101 -21.75 -0.93 22.66
N ALA A 102 -21.33 0.29 22.33
CA ALA A 102 -22.14 1.51 22.50
C ALA A 102 -23.29 1.66 21.47
N SER A 103 -23.19 1.02 20.30
CA SER A 103 -24.19 1.15 19.21
C SER A 103 -25.27 0.05 19.21
N THR A 104 -25.20 -0.94 20.10
CA THR A 104 -26.21 -2.03 20.21
C THR A 104 -27.13 -1.84 21.42
N GLY A 105 -26.95 -0.75 22.19
CA GLY A 105 -27.66 -0.48 23.44
C GLY A 105 -28.64 0.69 23.42
N MET A 106 -29.08 1.17 22.25
CA MET A 106 -30.17 2.16 22.12
C MET A 106 -31.26 1.65 21.18
#